data_AF-A0A6C0F4B6-F1
#
_entry.id   AF-A0A6C0F4B6-F1
#
_cell.length_a   1.000
_cell.length_b   1.000
_cell.length_c   1.000
_cell.angle_alpha   90.00
_cell.angle_beta   90.00
_cell.angle_gamma   90.00
#
_symmetry.space_group_name_H-M   'P 1'
#
loop_
_entity.id
_entity.type
_entity.pdbx_description
1 polymer ?
#
loop_
_entity_poly.entity_id
_entity_poly.type
_entity_poly.pdbx_seq_one_letter_code
_entity_poly.pdbx_strand_id
1 'polypeptide(L)'
;MGGALSCPSEFTVSPAGTACVLPCPAPKGYYLNSQGAVLSCAYVSNPTVQVELRSTPMYMASAPMEGVTTGPPAGASYKDLPNKDVYKAEIDRFDAAMAVADASVSNDVKIANAFAALQTAEDARGTPAGEAAYETARIAYYTLKKGPTWASEEQTRIANVEAQPVVDDLVARYNALKEKQTQQASTIEVINGLKDRVLSVKDDLAFSVNTFQRQVEAVRNQIAIDKKNQADSIQITTSWFDAILNWLIAIATILCIVLLVRRFAGGRGSIEKMQRETEFYRAKASLENAKKGIIPTKTPNLYELFGLEKPAPAAPKPAAAAPAAPAAPAAR
;
A
#
# COMPACT_ATOMS: atom_id res chain seq x y z
N MET A 1 37.11 -10.79 14.59
CA MET A 1 36.19 -11.36 13.58
C MET A 1 34.85 -11.59 14.26
N GLY A 2 33.89 -10.67 14.10
CA GLY A 2 32.60 -10.71 14.79
C GLY A 2 31.54 -11.38 13.93
N GLY A 3 31.47 -12.71 13.93
CA GLY A 3 30.33 -13.42 13.33
C GLY A 3 29.22 -13.54 14.37
N ALA A 4 27.97 -13.39 13.95
CA ALA A 4 26.80 -13.63 14.79
C ALA A 4 26.25 -15.02 14.49
N LEU A 5 25.85 -15.76 15.53
CA LEU A 5 25.10 -17.00 15.33
C LEU A 5 23.73 -16.65 14.75
N SER A 6 23.38 -17.26 13.62
CA SER A 6 22.11 -17.01 12.92
C SER A 6 21.45 -18.32 12.53
N CYS A 7 20.13 -18.28 12.39
CA CYS A 7 19.34 -19.36 11.83
C CYS A 7 19.04 -19.10 10.36
N PRO A 8 18.86 -20.16 9.55
CA PRO A 8 18.36 -19.98 8.20
C PRO A 8 16.98 -19.30 8.22
N SER A 9 16.60 -18.60 7.15
CA SER A 9 15.32 -17.88 7.07
C SER A 9 14.08 -18.74 7.35
N GLU A 10 14.17 -20.04 7.10
CA GLU A 10 13.10 -21.02 7.27
C GLU A 10 12.99 -21.55 8.71
N PHE A 11 13.96 -21.20 9.57
CA PHE A 11 14.05 -21.65 10.96
C PHE A 11 13.97 -20.44 11.91
N THR A 12 13.59 -20.71 13.15
CA THR A 12 13.59 -19.74 14.23
C THR A 12 14.58 -20.16 15.31
N VAL A 13 15.09 -19.18 16.07
CA VAL A 13 15.95 -19.45 17.22
C VAL A 13 15.11 -20.14 18.30
N SER A 14 15.60 -21.25 18.84
CA SER A 14 14.95 -21.96 19.93
C SER A 14 14.80 -21.05 21.16
N PRO A 15 13.82 -21.28 22.04
CA PRO A 15 13.68 -20.48 23.28
C PRO A 15 14.93 -20.49 24.17
N ALA A 16 15.75 -21.55 24.07
CA ALA A 16 17.03 -21.65 24.78
C ALA A 16 18.15 -20.79 24.16
N GLY A 17 17.96 -20.25 22.95
CA GLY A 17 18.92 -19.37 22.27
C GLY A 17 20.13 -20.06 21.66
N THR A 18 20.19 -21.40 21.68
CA THR A 18 21.38 -22.17 21.32
C THR A 18 21.25 -22.98 20.03
N ALA A 19 20.05 -23.06 19.46
CA ALA A 19 19.78 -23.89 18.29
C ALA A 19 18.70 -23.27 17.40
N CYS A 20 18.60 -23.77 16.18
CA CYS A 20 17.54 -23.45 15.24
C CYS A 20 16.48 -24.55 15.26
N VAL A 21 15.21 -24.17 15.25
CA VAL A 21 14.07 -25.09 15.16
C VAL A 21 13.12 -24.61 14.07
N LEU A 22 12.33 -25.52 13.50
CA LEU A 22 11.31 -25.13 12.56
C LEU A 22 10.16 -24.40 13.28
N PRO A 23 9.63 -23.30 12.71
CA PRO A 23 8.47 -22.63 13.28
C PRO A 23 7.24 -23.53 13.21
N CYS A 24 6.47 -23.56 14.30
CA CYS A 24 5.18 -24.25 14.29
C CYS A 24 4.19 -23.55 13.34
N PRO A 25 3.47 -24.28 12.49
CA PRO A 25 2.54 -23.68 11.53
C PRO A 25 1.27 -23.21 12.25
N ALA A 26 1.31 -21.98 12.77
CA ALA A 26 0.17 -21.32 13.40
C ALA A 26 -1.10 -21.32 12.53
N PRO A 27 -1.04 -21.14 11.19
CA PRO A 27 -2.23 -21.21 10.34
C PRO A 27 -2.91 -22.59 10.33
N LYS A 28 -2.16 -23.65 10.68
CA LYS A 28 -2.69 -25.02 10.84
C LYS A 28 -3.12 -25.30 12.28
N GLY A 29 -3.15 -24.30 13.17
CA GLY A 29 -3.53 -24.49 14.58
C GLY A 29 -2.48 -25.20 15.44
N TYR A 30 -1.20 -25.11 15.08
CA TYR A 30 -0.10 -25.61 15.89
C TYR A 30 0.63 -24.47 16.59
N TYR A 31 0.98 -24.67 17.86
CA TYR A 31 1.76 -23.72 18.66
C TYR A 31 3.00 -24.39 19.24
N LEU A 32 4.02 -23.59 19.53
CA LEU A 32 5.24 -24.07 20.17
C LEU A 32 4.93 -24.41 21.64
N ASN A 33 5.15 -25.67 22.01
CA ASN A 33 5.07 -26.19 23.36
C ASN A 33 6.47 -26.59 23.84
N SER A 34 6.77 -26.31 25.10
CA SER A 34 8.08 -26.61 25.70
C SER A 34 7.86 -27.40 26.97
N GLN A 35 8.29 -28.66 26.97
CA GLN A 35 8.22 -29.55 28.13
C GLN A 35 9.64 -29.97 28.53
N GLY A 36 10.23 -29.22 29.45
CA GLY A 36 11.63 -29.41 29.84
C GLY A 36 12.58 -29.09 28.68
N ALA A 37 13.39 -30.07 28.29
CA ALA A 37 14.34 -29.95 27.18
C ALA A 37 13.74 -30.27 25.80
N VAL A 38 12.51 -30.78 25.75
CA VAL A 38 11.84 -31.18 24.50
C VAL A 38 10.96 -30.03 24.02
N LEU A 39 11.19 -29.62 22.77
CA LEU A 39 10.35 -28.66 22.06
C LEU A 39 9.43 -29.44 21.11
N SER A 40 8.15 -29.09 21.09
CA SER A 40 7.18 -29.70 20.17
C SER A 40 6.22 -28.66 19.61
N CYS A 41 5.67 -28.94 18.43
CA CYS A 41 4.50 -28.24 17.91
C CYS A 41 3.27 -29.01 18.34
N ALA A 42 2.52 -28.47 19.30
CA ALA A 42 1.29 -29.08 19.79
C ALA A 42 0.07 -28.45 19.09
N TYR A 43 -0.95 -29.26 18.85
CA TYR A 43 -2.20 -28.79 18.24
C TYR A 43 -3.07 -28.08 19.30
N VAL A 44 -3.61 -26.90 18.98
CA VAL A 44 -4.29 -26.00 19.94
C VAL A 44 -5.43 -26.68 20.69
N SER A 45 -6.29 -27.42 19.99
CA SER A 45 -7.47 -28.05 20.61
C SER A 45 -7.22 -29.47 21.12
N ASN A 46 -6.10 -30.09 20.76
CA ASN A 46 -5.74 -31.43 21.23
C ASN A 46 -4.22 -31.53 21.43
N PRO A 47 -3.70 -31.19 22.63
CA PRO A 47 -2.27 -31.24 22.92
C PRO A 47 -1.62 -32.62 22.82
N THR A 48 -2.42 -33.71 22.73
CA THR A 48 -1.90 -35.07 22.51
C THR A 48 -1.35 -35.25 21.09
N VAL A 49 -1.85 -34.46 20.12
CA VAL A 49 -1.32 -34.39 18.77
C VAL A 49 -0.18 -33.37 18.79
N GLN A 50 1.05 -33.88 18.79
CA GLN A 50 2.24 -33.06 18.81
C GLN A 50 3.34 -33.62 17.91
N VAL A 51 4.12 -32.72 17.32
CA VAL A 51 5.29 -33.05 16.51
C VAL A 51 6.54 -32.53 17.22
N GLU A 52 7.44 -33.44 17.57
CA GLU A 52 8.72 -33.07 18.19
C GLU A 52 9.58 -32.25 17.20
N LEU A 53 10.11 -31.13 17.69
CA LEU A 53 11.05 -30.28 16.98
C LEU A 53 12.48 -30.72 17.31
N ARG A 54 13.26 -31.04 16.29
CA ARG A 54 14.68 -31.32 16.50
C ARG A 54 15.48 -30.03 16.35
N SER A 55 16.41 -29.84 17.26
CA SER A 55 17.37 -28.75 17.18
C SER A 55 18.33 -28.99 16.01
N THR A 56 18.50 -27.96 15.19
CA THR A 56 19.52 -27.89 14.14
C THR A 56 20.57 -26.86 14.54
N PRO A 57 21.84 -27.04 14.14
CA PRO A 57 22.90 -26.11 14.51
C PRO A 57 22.64 -24.73 13.90
N MET A 58 23.01 -23.67 14.62
CA MET A 58 23.11 -22.32 14.05
C MET A 58 24.35 -22.24 13.15
N TYR A 59 24.35 -21.35 12.16
CA TYR A 59 25.55 -21.03 11.39
C TYR A 59 26.14 -19.69 11.81
N MET A 60 27.44 -19.51 11.55
CA MET A 60 28.11 -18.24 11.77
C MET A 60 27.83 -17.31 10.58
N ALA A 61 26.94 -16.35 10.77
CA ALA A 61 26.69 -15.30 9.79
C ALA A 61 27.88 -14.34 9.74
N SER A 62 28.35 -14.02 8.53
CA SER A 62 29.37 -13.00 8.36
C SER A 62 28.76 -11.62 8.56
N ALA A 63 29.38 -10.79 9.42
CA ALA A 63 29.11 -9.37 9.41
C ALA A 63 29.55 -8.79 8.05
N PRO A 64 28.74 -7.93 7.41
CA PRO A 64 29.16 -7.26 6.20
C PRO A 64 30.36 -6.37 6.51
N MET A 65 31.56 -6.82 6.16
CA MET A 65 32.74 -5.97 6.09
C MET A 65 32.91 -5.51 4.65
N GLU A 66 33.03 -4.20 4.48
CA GLU A 66 33.23 -3.55 3.19
C GLU A 66 34.44 -4.19 2.48
N GLY A 67 34.20 -4.88 1.37
CA GLY A 67 35.25 -5.51 0.55
C GLY A 67 35.63 -6.96 0.89
N VAL A 68 35.03 -7.61 1.90
CA VAL A 68 35.32 -9.03 2.23
C VAL A 68 34.04 -9.79 2.59
N THR A 69 33.43 -10.47 1.62
CA THR A 69 32.29 -11.39 1.85
C THR A 69 32.77 -12.83 1.78
N THR A 70 33.20 -13.40 2.90
CA THR A 70 33.58 -14.83 2.95
C THR A 70 32.54 -15.73 3.63
N GLY A 71 31.36 -15.20 3.97
CA GLY A 71 30.30 -15.99 4.61
C GLY A 71 28.88 -15.62 4.18
N PRO A 72 27.90 -16.47 4.51
CA PRO A 72 26.49 -16.17 4.29
C PRO A 72 26.03 -15.03 5.22
N PRO A 73 25.15 -14.13 4.73
CA PRO A 73 24.54 -13.08 5.56
C PRO A 73 23.60 -13.71 6.61
N ALA A 74 23.28 -12.96 7.66
CA ALA A 74 22.28 -13.39 8.65
C ALA A 74 20.91 -13.59 7.96
N GLY A 75 20.21 -14.65 8.34
CA GLY A 75 18.94 -15.04 7.70
C GLY A 75 19.07 -15.56 6.27
N ALA A 76 20.25 -15.98 5.80
CA ALA A 76 20.38 -16.69 4.53
C ALA A 76 19.47 -17.93 4.47
N SER A 77 18.98 -18.28 3.27
CA SER A 77 18.22 -19.52 3.08
C SER A 77 19.10 -20.73 3.35
N TYR A 78 18.51 -21.80 3.89
CA TYR A 78 19.28 -23.03 4.14
C TYR A 78 19.95 -23.59 2.89
N LYS A 79 19.42 -23.28 1.70
CA LYS A 79 19.94 -23.73 0.40
C LYS A 79 21.34 -23.21 0.09
N ASP A 80 21.67 -22.04 0.63
CA ASP A 80 22.94 -21.35 0.40
C ASP A 80 24.00 -21.67 1.47
N LEU A 81 23.65 -22.49 2.46
CA LEU A 81 24.52 -22.82 3.59
C LEU A 81 25.38 -24.07 3.33
N PRO A 82 26.60 -24.15 3.90
CA PRO A 82 27.47 -25.33 3.75
C PRO A 82 26.85 -26.64 4.25
N ASN A 83 25.98 -26.56 5.26
CA ASN A 83 25.28 -27.67 5.90
C ASN A 83 23.82 -27.81 5.45
N LYS A 84 23.50 -27.39 4.22
CA LYS A 84 22.14 -27.43 3.63
C LYS A 84 21.42 -28.78 3.77
N ASP A 85 22.16 -29.90 3.70
CA ASP A 85 21.57 -31.24 3.75
C ASP A 85 21.01 -31.57 5.14
N VAL A 86 21.60 -31.02 6.21
CA VAL A 86 21.11 -31.18 7.59
C VAL A 86 19.77 -30.46 7.76
N TYR A 87 19.69 -29.21 7.30
CA TYR A 87 18.44 -28.44 7.34
C TYR A 87 17.36 -29.06 6.46
N LYS A 88 17.73 -29.51 5.25
CA LYS A 88 16.80 -30.18 4.34
C LYS A 88 16.24 -31.45 4.97
N ALA A 89 17.09 -32.31 5.53
CA ALA A 89 16.65 -33.53 6.19
C ALA A 89 15.69 -33.25 7.35
N GLU A 90 15.92 -32.17 8.10
CA GLU A 90 15.02 -31.78 9.19
C GLU A 90 13.69 -31.23 8.67
N ILE A 91 13.68 -30.42 7.62
CA ILE A 91 12.45 -29.96 6.95
C ILE A 91 11.64 -31.15 6.44
N ASP A 92 12.27 -32.06 5.69
CA ASP A 92 11.60 -33.22 5.11
C ASP A 92 11.01 -34.13 6.22
N ARG A 93 11.76 -34.34 7.32
CA ARG A 93 11.28 -35.08 8.49
C ARG A 93 10.09 -34.38 9.15
N PHE A 94 10.21 -33.08 9.40
CA PHE A 94 9.17 -32.30 10.06
C PHE A 94 7.89 -32.28 9.23
N ASP A 95 7.98 -32.06 7.92
CA ASP A 95 6.83 -32.07 7.00
C ASP A 95 6.14 -33.44 7.00
N ALA A 96 6.90 -34.54 6.97
CA ALA A 96 6.33 -35.88 7.08
C ALA A 96 5.62 -36.10 8.43
N ALA A 97 6.24 -35.71 9.54
CA ALA A 97 5.65 -35.83 10.87
C ALA A 97 4.39 -34.95 11.03
N MET A 98 4.42 -33.73 10.48
CA MET A 98 3.29 -32.81 10.43
C MET A 98 2.15 -33.35 9.58
N ALA A 99 2.43 -34.01 8.46
CA ALA A 99 1.39 -34.64 7.64
C ALA A 99 0.67 -35.76 8.41
N VAL A 100 1.41 -36.59 9.15
CA VAL A 100 0.83 -37.64 10.00
C VAL A 100 0.03 -37.04 11.17
N ALA A 101 0.59 -36.06 11.87
CA ALA A 101 -0.10 -35.37 12.96
C ALA A 101 -1.38 -34.69 12.46
N ASP A 102 -1.32 -33.97 11.34
CA ASP A 102 -2.49 -33.32 10.75
C ASP A 102 -3.55 -34.34 10.31
N ALA A 103 -3.16 -35.47 9.71
CA ALA A 103 -4.09 -36.54 9.36
C ALA A 103 -4.79 -37.17 10.58
N SER A 104 -4.17 -37.13 11.77
CA SER A 104 -4.77 -37.65 13.00
C SER A 104 -5.84 -36.74 13.61
N VAL A 105 -5.88 -35.46 13.22
CA VAL A 105 -6.90 -34.52 13.70
C VAL A 105 -8.17 -34.66 12.86
N SER A 106 -9.32 -34.84 13.52
CA SER A 106 -10.60 -34.96 12.83
C SER A 106 -10.96 -33.67 12.08
N ASN A 107 -11.65 -33.82 10.94
CA ASN A 107 -12.02 -32.69 10.10
C ASN A 107 -12.90 -31.66 10.84
N ASP A 108 -13.83 -32.12 11.69
CA ASP A 108 -14.69 -31.25 12.48
C ASP A 108 -13.90 -30.34 13.43
N VAL A 109 -12.84 -30.88 14.04
CA VAL A 109 -11.95 -30.12 14.92
C VAL A 109 -11.13 -29.11 14.12
N LYS A 110 -10.65 -29.49 12.92
CA LYS A 110 -9.98 -28.55 12.01
C LYS A 110 -10.90 -27.39 11.62
N ILE A 111 -12.15 -27.69 11.25
CA ILE A 111 -13.15 -26.68 10.89
C ILE A 111 -13.45 -25.76 12.07
N ALA A 112 -13.64 -26.32 13.27
CA ALA A 112 -13.90 -25.53 14.48
C ALA A 112 -12.73 -24.59 14.82
N ASN A 113 -11.49 -25.07 14.73
CA ASN A 113 -10.30 -24.24 14.98
C ASN A 113 -10.12 -23.16 13.91
N ALA A 114 -10.32 -23.49 12.63
CA ALA A 114 -10.26 -22.52 11.54
C ALA A 114 -11.35 -21.44 11.70
N PHE A 115 -12.53 -21.82 12.19
CA PHE A 115 -13.60 -20.87 12.50
C PHE A 115 -13.23 -19.95 13.67
N ALA A 116 -12.65 -20.47 14.75
CA ALA A 116 -12.17 -19.66 15.86
C ALA A 116 -11.06 -18.68 15.44
N ALA A 117 -10.16 -19.12 14.55
CA ALA A 117 -9.14 -18.25 13.95
C ALA A 117 -9.78 -17.15 13.08
N LEU A 118 -10.83 -17.47 12.32
CA LEU A 118 -11.59 -16.51 11.54
C LEU A 118 -12.29 -15.47 12.44
N GLN A 119 -12.90 -15.88 13.54
CA GLN A 119 -13.49 -14.96 14.52
C GLN A 119 -12.43 -14.03 15.13
N THR A 120 -11.28 -14.58 15.53
CA THR A 120 -10.17 -13.78 16.06
C THR A 120 -9.66 -12.76 15.04
N ALA A 121 -9.60 -13.14 13.76
CA ALA A 121 -9.17 -12.24 12.70
C ALA A 121 -10.25 -11.18 12.36
N GLU A 122 -11.54 -11.53 12.46
CA GLU A 122 -12.65 -10.59 12.34
C GLU A 122 -12.57 -9.52 13.45
N ASP A 123 -12.30 -9.91 14.70
CA ASP A 123 -12.15 -8.99 15.84
C ASP A 123 -10.95 -8.05 15.68
N ALA A 124 -9.93 -8.43 14.90
CA ALA A 124 -8.75 -7.63 14.60
C ALA A 124 -8.91 -6.72 13.37
N ARG A 125 -10.08 -6.73 12.70
CA ARG A 125 -10.34 -5.90 11.52
C ARG A 125 -10.20 -4.40 11.83
N GLY A 126 -9.82 -3.64 10.81
CA GLY A 126 -9.52 -2.20 10.91
C GLY A 126 -8.05 -1.88 11.17
N THR A 127 -7.20 -2.90 11.35
CA THR A 127 -5.74 -2.75 11.32
C THR A 127 -5.17 -3.35 10.03
N PRO A 128 -4.07 -2.82 9.47
CA PRO A 128 -3.44 -3.41 8.28
C PRO A 128 -3.06 -4.89 8.46
N ALA A 129 -2.64 -5.29 9.68
CA ALA A 129 -2.33 -6.68 10.00
C ALA A 129 -3.60 -7.55 10.10
N GLY A 130 -4.69 -7.00 10.61
CA GLY A 130 -5.97 -7.70 10.74
C GLY A 130 -6.62 -8.05 9.40
N GLU A 131 -6.54 -7.16 8.40
CA GLU A 131 -7.11 -7.47 7.07
C GLU A 131 -6.42 -8.65 6.38
N ALA A 132 -5.09 -8.70 6.42
CA ALA A 132 -4.33 -9.83 5.87
C ALA A 132 -4.60 -11.14 6.65
N ALA A 133 -4.72 -11.06 7.98
CA ALA A 133 -5.07 -12.20 8.82
C ALA A 133 -6.48 -12.71 8.52
N TYR A 134 -7.43 -11.80 8.28
CA TYR A 134 -8.81 -12.14 7.97
C TYR A 134 -8.94 -12.93 6.67
N GLU A 135 -8.37 -12.43 5.57
CA GLU A 135 -8.43 -13.13 4.29
C GLU A 135 -7.77 -14.51 4.38
N THR A 136 -6.64 -14.62 5.08
CA THR A 136 -5.96 -15.89 5.29
C THR A 136 -6.84 -16.89 6.07
N ALA A 137 -7.44 -16.45 7.18
CA ALA A 137 -8.30 -17.30 8.02
C ALA A 137 -9.59 -17.70 7.29
N ARG A 138 -10.16 -16.77 6.50
CA ARG A 138 -11.35 -16.98 5.68
C ARG A 138 -11.09 -18.06 4.63
N ILE A 139 -9.97 -17.97 3.92
CA ILE A 139 -9.57 -18.96 2.92
C ILE A 139 -9.39 -20.32 3.57
N ALA A 140 -8.67 -20.40 4.69
CA ALA A 140 -8.45 -21.64 5.41
C ALA A 140 -9.77 -22.30 5.86
N TYR A 141 -10.67 -21.53 6.47
CA TYR A 141 -11.97 -22.03 6.95
C TYR A 141 -12.84 -22.55 5.81
N TYR A 142 -13.03 -21.77 4.75
CA TYR A 142 -13.93 -22.18 3.67
C TYR A 142 -13.33 -23.26 2.78
N THR A 143 -12.01 -23.34 2.62
CA THR A 143 -11.36 -24.47 1.94
C THR A 143 -11.59 -25.78 2.68
N LEU A 144 -11.50 -25.77 4.03
CA LEU A 144 -11.81 -26.97 4.84
C LEU A 144 -13.29 -27.33 4.80
N LYS A 145 -14.19 -26.33 4.81
CA LYS A 145 -15.63 -26.53 4.88
C LYS A 145 -16.26 -26.94 3.55
N LYS A 146 -15.85 -26.32 2.45
CA LYS A 146 -16.44 -26.48 1.12
C LYS A 146 -15.59 -27.34 0.18
N GLY A 147 -14.35 -27.61 0.56
CA GLY A 147 -13.41 -28.39 -0.23
C GLY A 147 -12.47 -27.52 -1.08
N PRO A 148 -11.57 -28.17 -1.85
CA PRO A 148 -10.46 -27.50 -2.53
C PRO A 148 -10.89 -26.62 -3.71
N THR A 149 -12.06 -26.84 -4.31
CA THR A 149 -12.54 -26.03 -5.44
C THR A 149 -12.99 -24.64 -5.02
N TRP A 150 -13.35 -24.46 -3.74
CA TRP A 150 -13.90 -23.21 -3.23
C TRP A 150 -12.99 -22.00 -3.48
N ALA A 151 -11.68 -22.15 -3.32
CA ALA A 151 -10.75 -21.04 -3.55
C ALA A 151 -10.81 -20.52 -5.00
N SER A 152 -10.94 -21.42 -5.97
CA SER A 152 -11.07 -21.06 -7.39
C SER A 152 -12.43 -20.43 -7.73
N GLU A 153 -13.50 -20.93 -7.11
CA GLU A 153 -14.86 -20.37 -7.23
C GLU A 153 -14.91 -18.97 -6.63
N GLU A 154 -14.29 -18.77 -5.47
CA GLU A 154 -14.24 -17.49 -4.77
C GLU A 154 -13.40 -16.48 -5.54
N GLN A 155 -12.25 -16.89 -6.10
CA GLN A 155 -11.45 -16.04 -6.97
C GLN A 155 -12.25 -15.58 -8.20
N THR A 156 -13.02 -16.49 -8.80
CA THR A 156 -13.90 -16.18 -9.94
C THR A 156 -15.01 -15.20 -9.53
N ARG A 157 -15.60 -15.39 -8.33
CA ARG A 157 -16.60 -14.46 -7.78
C ARG A 157 -16.00 -13.07 -7.56
N ILE A 158 -14.83 -12.96 -6.91
CA ILE A 158 -14.15 -11.69 -6.67
C ILE A 158 -13.82 -11.01 -8.00
N ALA A 159 -13.28 -11.75 -8.98
CA ALA A 159 -13.00 -11.21 -10.30
C ALA A 159 -14.25 -10.62 -10.97
N ASN A 160 -15.37 -11.34 -10.94
CA ASN A 160 -16.60 -10.91 -11.60
C ASN A 160 -17.39 -9.84 -10.84
N VAL A 161 -17.39 -9.88 -9.50
CA VAL A 161 -18.24 -9.01 -8.67
C VAL A 161 -17.51 -7.78 -8.19
N GLU A 162 -16.21 -7.89 -7.88
CA GLU A 162 -15.44 -6.81 -7.25
C GLU A 162 -14.47 -6.16 -8.24
N ALA A 163 -13.74 -6.96 -9.03
CA ALA A 163 -12.76 -6.42 -9.97
C ALA A 163 -13.40 -5.88 -11.26
N GLN A 164 -14.37 -6.61 -11.84
CA GLN A 164 -15.03 -6.23 -13.08
C GLN A 164 -15.61 -4.80 -13.08
N PRO A 165 -16.38 -4.34 -12.07
CA PRO A 165 -16.92 -2.98 -12.08
C PRO A 165 -15.84 -1.90 -12.00
N VAL A 166 -14.70 -2.18 -11.36
CA VAL A 166 -13.55 -1.25 -11.34
C VAL A 166 -12.91 -1.17 -12.71
N VAL A 167 -12.75 -2.30 -13.40
CA VAL A 167 -12.27 -2.34 -14.78
C VAL A 167 -13.23 -1.60 -15.70
N ASP A 168 -14.53 -1.84 -15.57
CA ASP A 168 -15.56 -1.19 -16.39
C ASP A 168 -15.59 0.34 -16.16
N ASP A 169 -15.47 0.81 -14.90
CA ASP A 169 -15.34 2.25 -14.59
C ASP A 169 -14.08 2.85 -15.20
N LEU A 170 -12.94 2.17 -15.11
CA LEU A 170 -11.68 2.62 -15.72
C LEU A 170 -11.77 2.70 -17.24
N VAL A 171 -12.38 1.69 -17.88
CA VAL A 171 -12.61 1.67 -19.33
C VAL A 171 -13.56 2.80 -19.73
N ALA A 172 -14.63 3.04 -18.96
CA ALA A 172 -15.55 4.15 -19.22
C ALA A 172 -14.84 5.51 -19.12
N ARG A 173 -14.02 5.73 -18.07
CA ARG A 173 -13.21 6.95 -17.91
C ARG A 173 -12.20 7.14 -19.04
N TYR A 174 -11.55 6.06 -19.46
CA TYR A 174 -10.62 6.08 -20.59
C TYR A 174 -11.32 6.46 -21.90
N ASN A 175 -12.47 5.84 -22.19
CA ASN A 175 -13.25 6.16 -23.38
C ASN A 175 -13.76 7.61 -23.37
N ALA A 176 -14.23 8.10 -22.22
CA ALA A 176 -14.63 9.50 -22.07
C ALA A 176 -13.46 10.47 -22.29
N LEU A 177 -12.25 10.12 -21.85
CA LEU A 177 -11.04 10.91 -22.09
C LEU A 177 -10.67 10.92 -23.58
N LYS A 178 -10.75 9.77 -24.24
CA LYS A 178 -10.50 9.63 -25.68
C LYS A 178 -11.51 10.43 -26.53
N GLU A 179 -12.77 10.46 -26.12
CA GLU A 179 -13.79 11.28 -26.77
C GLU A 179 -13.47 12.78 -26.65
N LYS A 180 -13.09 13.25 -25.44
CA LYS A 180 -12.63 14.64 -25.25
C LYS A 180 -11.41 14.99 -26.09
N GLN A 181 -10.45 14.07 -26.21
CA GLN A 181 -9.29 14.25 -27.08
C GLN A 181 -9.71 14.40 -28.55
N THR A 182 -10.67 13.59 -29.01
CA THR A 182 -11.19 13.65 -30.38
C THR A 182 -11.93 14.98 -30.63
N GLN A 183 -12.72 15.45 -29.66
CA GLN A 183 -13.37 16.77 -29.72
C GLN A 183 -12.35 17.94 -29.73
N GLN A 184 -11.22 17.80 -29.03
CA GLN A 184 -10.14 18.79 -29.08
C GLN A 184 -9.39 18.75 -30.42
N ALA A 185 -9.18 17.57 -30.99
CA ALA A 185 -8.55 17.41 -32.30
C ALA A 185 -9.38 18.08 -33.41
N SER A 186 -10.71 17.90 -33.41
CA SER A 186 -11.57 18.58 -34.38
C SER A 186 -11.57 20.10 -34.20
N THR A 187 -11.43 20.59 -32.96
CA THR A 187 -11.27 22.02 -32.69
C THR A 187 -9.94 22.54 -33.27
N ILE A 188 -8.86 21.78 -33.15
CA ILE A 188 -7.56 22.12 -33.76
C ILE A 188 -7.66 22.14 -35.29
N GLU A 189 -8.34 21.17 -35.90
CA GLU A 189 -8.58 21.14 -37.34
C GLU A 189 -9.38 22.35 -37.83
N VAL A 190 -10.43 22.75 -37.09
CA VAL A 190 -11.21 23.97 -37.40
C VAL A 190 -10.35 25.22 -37.28
N ILE A 191 -9.52 25.33 -36.23
CA ILE A 191 -8.60 26.46 -36.06
C ILE A 191 -7.57 26.50 -37.20
N ASN A 192 -7.02 25.36 -37.61
CA ASN A 192 -6.08 25.30 -38.72
C ASN A 192 -6.76 25.65 -40.06
N GLY A 193 -7.97 25.15 -40.32
CA GLY A 193 -8.75 25.52 -41.50
C GLY A 193 -9.14 27.00 -41.52
N LEU A 194 -9.45 27.59 -40.36
CA LEU A 194 -9.66 29.04 -40.22
C LEU A 194 -8.37 29.82 -40.46
N LYS A 195 -7.23 29.34 -39.96
CA LYS A 195 -5.92 29.97 -40.20
C LYS A 195 -5.58 29.96 -41.69
N ASP A 196 -5.81 28.85 -42.39
CA ASP A 196 -5.58 28.76 -43.83
C ASP A 196 -6.54 29.66 -44.62
N ARG A 197 -7.80 29.76 -44.20
CA ARG A 197 -8.74 30.73 -44.79
C ARG A 197 -8.39 32.17 -44.48
N VAL A 198 -7.92 32.48 -43.28
CA VAL A 198 -7.47 33.84 -42.93
C VAL A 198 -6.20 34.19 -43.68
N LEU A 199 -5.28 33.25 -43.89
CA LEU A 199 -4.11 33.44 -44.74
C LEU A 199 -4.49 33.62 -46.21
N SER A 200 -5.42 32.80 -46.73
CA SER A 200 -5.98 32.95 -48.08
C SER A 200 -6.74 34.26 -48.25
N VAL A 201 -7.54 34.69 -47.28
CA VAL A 201 -8.24 35.97 -47.29
C VAL A 201 -7.25 37.13 -47.15
N LYS A 202 -6.15 36.96 -46.43
CA LYS A 202 -5.08 37.97 -46.35
C LYS A 202 -4.35 38.10 -47.69
N ASP A 203 -4.15 37.00 -48.42
CA ASP A 203 -3.60 37.02 -49.79
C ASP A 203 -4.61 37.59 -50.80
N ASP A 204 -5.90 37.24 -50.70
CA ASP A 204 -6.95 37.85 -51.53
C ASP A 204 -7.18 39.33 -51.19
N LEU A 205 -6.98 39.74 -49.93
CA LEU A 205 -6.92 41.16 -49.57
C LEU A 205 -5.65 41.81 -50.11
N ALA A 206 -4.50 41.14 -50.13
CA ALA A 206 -3.30 41.69 -50.75
C ALA A 206 -3.48 41.87 -52.27
N PHE A 207 -4.20 40.96 -52.93
CA PHE A 207 -4.53 41.05 -54.35
C PHE A 207 -5.62 42.10 -54.63
N SER A 208 -6.66 42.14 -53.79
CA SER A 208 -7.75 43.12 -53.88
C SER A 208 -7.24 44.54 -53.58
N VAL A 209 -6.32 44.70 -52.63
CA VAL A 209 -5.65 45.98 -52.33
C VAL A 209 -4.75 46.45 -53.49
N ASN A 210 -4.25 45.54 -54.34
CA ASN A 210 -3.49 45.90 -55.56
C ASN A 210 -4.42 46.39 -56.70
N THR A 211 -5.62 45.82 -56.84
CA THR A 211 -6.66 46.35 -57.74
C THR A 211 -7.29 47.65 -57.22
N PHE A 212 -7.44 47.78 -55.90
CA PHE A 212 -7.80 49.05 -55.27
C PHE A 212 -6.69 50.10 -55.39
N GLN A 213 -5.40 49.74 -55.40
CA GLN A 213 -4.30 50.70 -55.63
C GLN A 213 -4.40 51.39 -56.98
N ARG A 214 -4.77 50.69 -58.06
CA ARG A 214 -4.97 51.31 -59.39
C ARG A 214 -6.20 52.21 -59.46
N GLN A 215 -7.29 51.87 -58.77
CA GLN A 215 -8.45 52.76 -58.67
C GLN A 215 -8.20 53.92 -57.70
N VAL A 216 -7.38 53.72 -56.67
CA VAL A 216 -6.97 54.72 -55.68
C VAL A 216 -5.93 55.69 -56.24
N GLU A 217 -5.07 55.32 -57.19
CA GLU A 217 -4.18 56.26 -57.88
C GLU A 217 -4.93 57.23 -58.81
N ALA A 218 -5.94 56.75 -59.53
CA ALA A 218 -6.81 57.58 -60.34
C ALA A 218 -7.65 58.56 -59.49
N VAL A 219 -8.06 58.13 -58.29
CA VAL A 219 -8.81 58.95 -57.33
C VAL A 219 -7.88 59.86 -56.48
N ARG A 220 -6.64 59.45 -56.20
CA ARG A 220 -5.63 60.26 -55.46
C ARG A 220 -5.23 61.53 -56.20
N ASN A 221 -5.25 61.53 -57.53
CA ASN A 221 -4.93 62.73 -58.31
C ASN A 221 -6.03 63.80 -58.24
N GLN A 222 -7.29 63.40 -57.99
CA GLN A 222 -8.40 64.33 -57.69
C GLN A 222 -8.42 64.76 -56.21
N ILE A 223 -8.03 63.87 -55.29
CA ILE A 223 -8.00 64.16 -53.84
C ILE A 223 -6.81 65.05 -53.42
N ALA A 224 -5.76 65.18 -54.24
CA ALA A 224 -4.66 66.11 -53.96
C ALA A 224 -5.07 67.60 -54.00
N ILE A 225 -6.20 67.92 -54.64
CA ILE A 225 -6.76 69.29 -54.67
C ILE A 225 -7.72 69.54 -53.50
N ASP A 226 -8.44 68.52 -53.03
CA ASP A 226 -9.34 68.62 -51.86
C ASP A 226 -8.64 68.38 -50.49
N LYS A 227 -7.36 67.98 -50.49
CA LYS A 227 -6.49 67.84 -49.31
C LYS A 227 -6.01 69.17 -48.71
N LYS A 228 -6.88 70.19 -48.68
CA LYS A 228 -6.71 71.35 -47.80
C LYS A 228 -7.62 71.35 -46.57
N ASN A 229 -8.63 70.46 -46.47
CA ASN A 229 -9.61 70.52 -45.37
C ASN A 229 -9.93 69.22 -44.59
N GLN A 230 -9.26 68.09 -44.78
CA GLN A 230 -9.48 66.90 -43.94
C GLN A 230 -8.18 66.14 -43.67
N ALA A 231 -7.25 66.82 -43.00
CA ALA A 231 -6.31 66.16 -42.12
C ALA A 231 -7.00 66.06 -40.76
N ASP A 232 -7.79 65.01 -40.56
CA ASP A 232 -8.02 64.42 -39.23
C ASP A 232 -8.84 63.13 -39.35
N SER A 233 -8.38 62.11 -38.63
CA SER A 233 -8.96 60.79 -38.42
C SER A 233 -8.50 59.63 -39.33
N ILE A 234 -7.96 58.63 -38.62
CA ILE A 234 -7.73 57.23 -39.01
C ILE A 234 -6.32 56.92 -39.54
N GLN A 235 -5.34 57.09 -38.65
CA GLN A 235 -4.10 56.30 -38.65
C GLN A 235 -3.75 55.89 -37.20
N ILE A 236 -4.71 55.36 -36.44
CA ILE A 236 -4.46 54.86 -35.08
C ILE A 236 -5.38 53.67 -34.80
N THR A 237 -5.03 52.44 -35.20
CA THR A 237 -5.68 51.25 -34.60
C THR A 237 -4.96 49.90 -34.76
N THR A 238 -3.69 49.83 -35.20
CA THR A 238 -2.99 48.52 -35.29
C THR A 238 -1.66 48.40 -34.54
N SER A 239 -1.05 49.50 -34.09
CA SER A 239 0.25 49.44 -33.39
C SER A 239 0.14 49.12 -31.88
N TRP A 240 -0.96 49.52 -31.23
CA TRP A 240 -1.11 49.36 -29.78
C TRP A 240 -1.50 47.93 -29.36
N PHE A 241 -2.14 47.15 -30.24
CA PHE A 241 -2.61 45.80 -29.90
C PHE A 241 -1.46 44.80 -29.78
N ASP A 242 -0.46 44.88 -30.66
CA ASP A 242 0.76 44.08 -30.57
C ASP A 242 1.58 44.42 -29.32
N ALA A 243 1.59 45.69 -28.92
CA ALA A 243 2.28 46.12 -27.69
C ALA A 243 1.62 45.55 -26.42
N ILE A 244 0.29 45.48 -26.37
CA ILE A 244 -0.45 44.93 -25.23
C ILE A 244 -0.33 43.40 -25.17
N LEU A 245 -0.39 42.72 -26.32
CA LEU A 245 -0.27 41.27 -26.37
C LEU A 245 1.10 40.80 -25.85
N ASN A 246 2.16 41.50 -26.24
CA ASN A 246 3.52 41.18 -25.81
C ASN A 246 3.72 41.43 -24.30
N TRP A 247 3.08 42.48 -23.75
CA TRP A 247 3.07 42.72 -22.31
C TRP A 247 2.33 41.63 -21.53
N LEU A 248 1.18 41.15 -22.02
CA LEU A 248 0.42 40.08 -21.36
C LEU A 248 1.20 38.76 -21.25
N ILE A 249 1.94 38.38 -22.30
CA ILE A 249 2.79 37.18 -22.29
C ILE A 249 3.92 37.31 -21.27
N ALA A 250 4.52 38.50 -21.14
CA ALA A 250 5.58 38.78 -20.18
C ALA A 250 5.08 38.68 -18.72
N ILE A 251 3.91 39.23 -18.37
CA ILE A 251 3.41 39.10 -16.98
C ILE A 251 2.98 37.66 -16.68
N ALA A 252 2.42 36.95 -17.65
CA ALA A 252 2.01 35.54 -17.47
C ALA A 252 3.20 34.62 -17.20
N THR A 253 4.33 34.82 -17.89
CA THR A 253 5.56 34.06 -17.65
C THR A 253 6.18 34.38 -16.28
N ILE A 254 6.19 35.65 -15.86
CA ILE A 254 6.66 36.03 -14.51
C ILE A 254 5.78 35.39 -13.42
N LEU A 255 4.46 35.40 -13.57
CA LEU A 255 3.54 34.75 -12.64
C LEU A 255 3.78 33.23 -12.54
N CYS A 256 4.03 32.56 -13.67
CA CYS A 256 4.34 31.13 -13.69
C CYS A 256 5.63 30.81 -12.91
N ILE A 257 6.69 31.61 -13.12
CA ILE A 257 7.97 31.46 -12.40
C ILE A 257 7.75 31.70 -10.89
N VAL A 258 7.00 32.74 -10.50
CA VAL A 258 6.72 33.03 -9.10
C VAL A 258 5.93 31.90 -8.44
N LEU A 259 4.96 31.30 -9.12
CA LEU A 259 4.19 30.16 -8.59
C LEU A 259 5.04 28.89 -8.45
N LEU A 260 5.93 28.61 -9.40
CA LEU A 260 6.87 27.50 -9.32
C LEU A 260 7.86 27.69 -8.16
N VAL A 261 8.43 28.88 -8.02
CA VAL A 261 9.32 29.22 -6.90
C VAL A 261 8.57 29.14 -5.57
N ARG A 262 7.34 29.65 -5.46
CA ARG A 262 6.53 29.51 -4.23
C ARG A 262 6.22 28.06 -3.91
N ARG A 263 5.93 27.24 -4.91
CA ARG A 263 5.60 25.82 -4.72
C ARG A 263 6.82 25.01 -4.28
N PHE A 264 8.01 25.31 -4.79
CA PHE A 264 9.24 24.60 -4.41
C PHE A 264 9.95 25.18 -3.17
N ALA A 265 9.87 26.48 -2.93
CA ALA A 265 10.45 27.12 -1.73
C ALA A 265 9.53 26.98 -0.49
N GLY A 266 8.20 26.90 -0.67
CA GLY A 266 7.25 26.73 0.44
C GLY A 266 7.25 25.33 1.08
N GLY A 267 7.75 24.31 0.38
CA GLY A 267 7.76 22.92 0.87
C GLY A 267 8.90 22.58 1.84
N ARG A 268 9.97 23.39 1.90
CA ARG A 268 11.12 23.11 2.78
C ARG A 268 10.98 23.65 4.21
N GLY A 269 10.20 24.72 4.43
CA GLY A 269 10.03 25.32 5.76
C GLY A 269 9.01 24.62 6.67
N SER A 270 8.10 23.81 6.12
CA SER A 270 7.03 23.16 6.89
C SER A 270 7.47 21.89 7.62
N ILE A 271 8.53 21.21 7.13
CA ILE A 271 8.99 19.94 7.71
C ILE A 271 9.83 20.21 8.97
N GLU A 272 10.70 21.22 8.95
CA GLU A 272 11.51 21.57 10.12
C GLU A 272 10.68 22.14 11.29
N LYS A 273 9.61 22.91 10.99
CA LYS A 273 8.69 23.38 12.05
C LYS A 273 7.93 22.24 12.70
N MET A 274 7.44 21.27 11.91
CA MET A 274 6.77 20.09 12.48
C MET A 274 7.71 19.23 13.31
N GLN A 275 8.98 19.07 12.91
CA GLN A 275 9.96 18.33 13.71
C GLN A 275 10.28 19.03 15.03
N ARG A 276 10.50 20.36 15.03
CA ARG A 276 10.76 21.12 16.26
C ARG A 276 9.56 21.15 17.22
N GLU A 277 8.34 21.27 16.71
CA GLU A 277 7.14 21.19 17.56
C GLU A 277 7.00 19.79 18.17
N THR A 278 7.23 18.73 17.39
CA THR A 278 7.15 17.34 17.88
C THR A 278 8.18 17.06 18.98
N GLU A 279 9.41 17.57 18.82
CA GLU A 279 10.46 17.45 19.84
C GLU A 279 10.14 18.26 21.11
N PHE A 280 9.58 19.45 20.95
CA PHE A 280 9.15 20.27 22.09
C PHE A 280 8.06 19.59 22.92
N TYR A 281 7.07 18.96 22.27
CA TYR A 281 6.02 18.21 22.98
C TYR A 281 6.57 16.97 23.70
N ARG A 282 7.52 16.23 23.10
CA ARG A 282 8.20 15.10 23.78
C ARG A 282 9.02 15.55 24.98
N ALA A 283 9.78 16.64 24.85
CA ALA A 283 10.57 17.19 25.94
C ALA A 283 9.67 17.65 27.10
N LYS A 284 8.56 18.34 26.80
CA LYS A 284 7.60 18.78 27.82
C LYS A 284 6.96 17.59 28.56
N ALA A 285 6.57 16.53 27.85
CA ALA A 285 6.02 15.32 28.46
C ALA A 285 7.04 14.61 29.38
N SER A 286 8.32 14.54 28.98
CA SER A 286 9.38 13.94 29.81
C SER A 286 9.65 14.75 31.10
N LEU A 287 9.60 16.08 31.03
CA LEU A 287 9.78 16.96 32.18
C LEU A 287 8.62 16.86 33.17
N GLU A 288 7.38 16.76 32.67
CA GLU A 288 6.21 16.60 33.51
C GLU A 288 6.19 15.23 34.23
N ASN A 289 6.65 14.17 33.55
CA ASN A 289 6.81 12.84 34.15
C ASN A 289 7.94 12.82 35.20
N ALA A 290 9.05 13.51 34.94
CA ALA A 290 10.14 13.65 35.91
C ALA A 290 9.73 14.44 37.16
N LYS A 291 8.94 15.52 36.99
CA LYS A 291 8.47 16.35 38.10
C LYS A 291 7.46 15.65 39.01
N LYS A 292 6.74 14.65 38.48
CA LYS A 292 5.84 13.77 39.25
C LYS A 292 6.57 12.67 40.04
N GLY A 293 7.91 12.59 39.97
CA GLY A 293 8.70 11.63 40.74
C GLY A 293 8.49 10.17 40.34
N ILE A 294 7.95 9.93 39.14
CA ILE A 294 7.67 8.59 38.64
C ILE A 294 8.96 8.07 38.00
N ILE A 295 9.75 7.31 38.77
CA ILE A 295 10.84 6.50 38.21
C ILE A 295 10.17 5.45 37.31
N PRO A 296 10.50 5.36 36.00
CA PRO A 296 9.82 4.46 35.09
C PRO A 296 10.30 3.02 35.35
N THR A 297 9.67 2.34 36.30
CA THR A 297 9.90 0.92 36.59
C THR A 297 9.00 0.00 35.77
N LYS A 298 8.18 0.55 34.88
CA LYS A 298 7.32 -0.24 34.00
C LYS A 298 7.08 0.50 32.68
N THR A 299 7.52 -0.10 31.58
CA THR A 299 7.11 0.30 30.23
C THR A 299 5.59 0.31 30.16
N PRO A 300 4.94 1.45 29.84
CA PRO A 300 3.49 1.52 29.74
C PRO A 300 3.01 0.59 28.63
N ASN A 301 2.00 -0.19 28.97
CA ASN A 301 1.25 -0.99 28.01
C ASN A 301 0.59 -0.02 26.99
N LEU A 302 0.71 -0.34 25.70
CA LEU A 302 0.13 0.38 24.56
C LEU A 302 -1.29 0.95 24.79
N TYR A 303 -2.16 0.27 25.54
CA TYR A 303 -3.53 0.77 25.79
C TYR A 303 -3.58 2.09 26.56
N GLU A 304 -2.66 2.34 27.49
CA GLU A 304 -2.62 3.60 28.25
C GLU A 304 -2.04 4.76 27.43
N LEU A 305 -1.17 4.46 26.46
CA LEU A 305 -0.51 5.48 25.63
C LEU A 305 -1.47 6.11 24.60
N PHE A 306 -2.53 5.40 24.21
CA PHE A 306 -3.48 5.83 23.19
C PHE A 306 -4.83 6.31 23.75
N GLY A 307 -4.98 6.40 25.08
CA GLY A 307 -6.25 6.79 25.70
C GLY A 307 -7.41 5.86 25.35
N LEU A 308 -7.11 4.60 25.02
CA LEU A 308 -8.13 3.60 24.70
C LEU A 308 -8.71 3.07 26.01
N GLU A 309 -10.01 3.26 26.17
CA GLU A 309 -10.76 2.84 27.35
C GLU A 309 -10.62 1.32 27.53
N LYS A 310 -10.12 0.90 28.69
CA LYS A 310 -9.87 -0.50 29.01
C LYS A 310 -11.19 -1.27 28.82
N PRO A 311 -11.23 -2.32 27.97
CA PRO A 311 -12.48 -3.01 27.70
C PRO A 311 -13.08 -3.53 29.01
N ALA A 312 -14.36 -3.22 29.22
CA ALA A 312 -15.09 -3.62 30.41
C ALA A 312 -14.94 -5.13 30.64
N PRO A 313 -14.73 -5.58 31.89
CA PRO A 313 -14.58 -7.01 32.17
C PRO A 313 -15.80 -7.76 31.65
N ALA A 314 -15.55 -8.78 30.82
CA ALA A 314 -16.57 -9.59 30.21
C ALA A 314 -17.56 -10.08 31.28
N ALA A 315 -18.86 -9.91 31.00
CA ALA A 315 -19.93 -10.32 31.89
C ALA A 315 -19.75 -11.79 32.32
N PRO A 316 -20.00 -12.13 33.60
CA PRO A 316 -19.81 -13.48 34.10
C PRO A 316 -20.63 -14.46 33.28
N LYS A 317 -19.93 -15.43 32.70
CA LYS A 317 -20.48 -16.52 31.89
C LYS A 317 -21.58 -17.23 32.70
N PRO A 318 -22.78 -17.44 32.15
CA PRO A 318 -23.86 -18.13 32.86
C PRO A 318 -23.38 -19.52 33.29
N ALA A 319 -23.58 -19.84 34.56
CA ALA A 319 -23.20 -21.11 35.16
C ALA A 319 -23.77 -22.26 34.32
N ALA A 320 -22.89 -23.16 33.87
CA ALA A 320 -23.28 -24.34 33.12
C ALA A 320 -24.27 -25.17 33.95
N ALA A 321 -25.46 -25.41 33.37
CA ALA A 321 -26.46 -26.27 33.97
C ALA A 321 -25.86 -27.66 34.24
N ALA A 322 -26.03 -28.13 35.48
CA ALA A 322 -25.54 -29.43 35.91
C ALA A 322 -26.13 -30.55 35.03
N PRO A 323 -25.32 -31.51 34.57
CA PRO A 323 -25.81 -32.62 33.77
C PRO A 323 -26.77 -33.50 34.59
N ALA A 324 -27.91 -33.82 34.00
CA ALA A 324 -28.91 -34.71 34.58
C ALA A 324 -28.29 -36.09 34.88
N ALA A 325 -28.57 -36.60 36.07
CA ALA A 325 -28.08 -37.90 36.54
C ALA A 325 -28.57 -39.04 35.62
N PRO A 326 -27.73 -40.03 35.31
CA PRO A 326 -28.13 -41.17 34.50
C PRO A 326 -29.12 -42.06 35.25
N ALA A 327 -30.19 -42.44 34.56
CA ALA A 327 -31.22 -43.35 35.06
C ALA A 327 -30.63 -44.74 35.36
N ALA A 328 -30.99 -45.29 36.52
CA ALA A 328 -30.56 -46.60 36.99
C ALA A 328 -31.03 -47.72 36.05
N PRO A 329 -30.20 -48.76 35.81
CA PRO A 329 -30.60 -49.90 34.99
C PRO A 329 -31.61 -50.78 35.73
N ALA A 330 -32.69 -51.14 35.01
CA ALA A 330 -33.70 -52.07 35.47
C ALA A 330 -33.10 -53.48 35.63
N ALA A 331 -33.27 -54.04 36.82
CA ALA A 331 -32.86 -55.41 37.14
C ALA A 331 -33.70 -56.44 36.38
N ARG A 332 -33.04 -57.47 35.85
CA ARG A 332 -33.62 -58.76 35.47
C ARG A 332 -32.80 -59.86 36.13
#